data_AF-A0A523TYY1-F1
#
_entry.id   AF-A0A523TYY1-F1
#
_cell.length_a   1.000
_cell.length_b   1.000
_cell.length_c   1.000
_cell.angle_alpha   90.00
_cell.angle_beta   90.00
_cell.angle_gamma   90.00
#
_symmetry.space_group_name_H-M   'P 1'
#
loop_
_entity.id
_entity.type
_entity.pdbx_description
1 polymer ?
#
loop_
_entity_poly.entity_id
_entity_poly.type
_entity_poly.pdbx_seq_one_letter_code
_entity_poly.pdbx_strand_id
1 'polypeptide(L)' 'MTEEPNWKARTIIVGVLAGALTGLGAALVLIQRAEQEGEAVQLGTSDGLKVGIGVLGLLRQIGQIGPRGEQ' A
#
# COMPACT_ATOMS: atom_id res chain seq x y z
N MET A 1 -22.78 3.87 -28.26
CA MET A 1 -22.76 4.08 -26.81
C MET A 1 -21.32 4.41 -26.46
N THR A 2 -20.98 5.69 -26.31
CA THR A 2 -19.65 6.12 -25.85
C THR A 2 -19.66 6.01 -24.33
N GLU A 3 -19.05 4.95 -23.80
CA GLU A 3 -18.71 4.84 -22.39
C GLU A 3 -17.80 6.02 -22.04
N GLU A 4 -18.32 6.99 -21.28
CA GLU A 4 -17.46 7.99 -20.66
C GLU A 4 -16.50 7.25 -19.73
N PRO A 5 -15.17 7.36 -19.92
CA PRO A 5 -14.23 6.66 -19.07
C PRO A 5 -14.42 7.17 -17.65
N ASN A 6 -14.96 6.30 -16.79
CA ASN A 6 -15.09 6.56 -15.36
C ASN A 6 -13.69 6.50 -14.73
N TRP A 7 -12.91 7.55 -14.95
CA TRP A 7 -11.53 7.71 -14.50
C TRP A 7 -11.44 7.57 -12.99
N LYS A 8 -12.48 7.97 -12.25
CA LYS A 8 -12.59 7.77 -10.81
C LYS A 8 -12.62 6.29 -10.44
N ALA A 9 -13.50 5.50 -11.08
CA ALA A 9 -13.55 4.06 -10.87
C ALA A 9 -12.25 3.37 -11.31
N ARG A 10 -11.69 3.76 -12.46
CA ARG A 10 -10.42 3.21 -12.94
C ARG A 10 -9.27 3.46 -11.97
N THR A 11 -9.15 4.68 -11.45
CA THR A 11 -8.11 5.04 -10.46
C THR A 11 -8.28 4.26 -9.17
N ILE A 12 -9.51 4.10 -8.68
CA ILE A 12 -9.79 3.29 -7.48
C ILE A 12 -9.38 1.83 -7.71
N ILE A 13 -9.79 1.23 -8.83
CA ILE A 13 -9.47 -0.18 -9.14
C ILE A 13 -7.95 -0.37 -9.25
N VAL A 14 -7.26 0.50 -9.98
CA VAL A 14 -5.80 0.42 -10.14
C VAL A 14 -5.10 0.57 -8.78
N GLY A 15 -5.52 1.55 -7.97
CA GLY A 15 -4.93 1.78 -6.65
C GLY A 15 -5.14 0.60 -5.70
N VAL A 16 -6.36 0.03 -5.66
CA VAL A 16 -6.68 -1.14 -4.84
C VAL A 16 -5.88 -2.36 -5.29
N LEU A 17 -5.81 -2.65 -6.59
CA LEU A 17 -5.05 -3.77 -7.11
C LEU A 17 -3.55 -3.62 -6.82
N ALA A 18 -2.98 -2.44 -7.06
CA ALA A 18 -1.57 -2.18 -6.76
C ALA A 18 -1.27 -2.31 -5.26
N GLY A 19 -2.12 -1.75 -4.40
CA GLY A 19 -1.98 -1.85 -2.95
C GLY A 19 -2.09 -3.29 -2.45
N ALA A 20 -3.07 -4.05 -2.96
CA ALA A 20 -3.28 -5.44 -2.58
C ALA A 20 -2.10 -6.33 -3.00
N LEU A 21 -1.59 -6.17 -4.23
CA LEU A 21 -0.42 -6.90 -4.71
C LEU A 21 0.83 -6.57 -3.88
N THR A 22 1.01 -5.30 -3.54
CA THR A 22 2.14 -4.87 -2.69
C THR A 22 2.03 -5.47 -1.28
N GLY A 23 0.84 -5.43 -0.67
CA GLY A 23 0.58 -6.02 0.63
C GLY A 23 0.78 -7.54 0.65
N LEU A 24 0.35 -8.23 -0.41
CA LEU A 24 0.58 -9.66 -0.58
C LEU A 24 2.08 -9.97 -0.66
N GLY A 25 2.84 -9.22 -1.47
CA GLY A 25 4.29 -9.39 -1.56
C GLY A 25 4.99 -9.21 -0.21
N ALA A 26 4.60 -8.19 0.56
CA ALA A 26 5.13 -7.97 1.91
C ALA A 26 4.84 -9.15 2.85
N ALA A 27 3.61 -9.68 2.81
CA ALA A 27 3.23 -10.86 3.61
C ALA A 27 4.04 -12.10 3.23
N LEU A 28 4.25 -12.35 1.93
CA LEU A 28 5.04 -13.48 1.46
C LEU A 28 6.52 -13.38 1.88
N VAL A 29 7.10 -12.19 1.88
CA VAL A 29 8.46 -11.97 2.40
C VAL A 29 8.51 -12.27 3.90
N LEU A 30 7.51 -11.82 4.65
CA LEU A 30 7.43 -12.05 6.10
C LEU A 30 7.34 -13.54 6.43
N ILE A 31 6.51 -14.29 5.69
CA ILE A 31 6.38 -15.74 5.82
C ILE A 31 7.70 -16.43 5.48
N GLN A 32 8.32 -16.08 4.35
CA GLN A 32 9.60 -16.66 3.94
C GLN A 32 10.69 -16.45 5.00
N ARG A 33 10.72 -15.29 5.66
CA ARG A 33 11.68 -15.03 6.75
C ARG A 33 11.41 -15.89 7.97
N ALA A 34 10.15 -16.00 8.39
CA ALA A 34 9.79 -16.88 9.49
C ALA A 34 10.14 -18.35 9.20
N GLU A 35 9.94 -18.81 7.97
CA GLU A 35 10.35 -20.15 7.54
C GLU A 35 11.88 -20.33 7.55
N GLN A 36 12.65 -19.33 7.11
CA GLN A 36 14.12 -19.38 7.08
C GLN A 36 14.75 -19.33 8.47
N GLU A 37 14.18 -18.53 9.36
CA GLU A 37 14.67 -18.34 10.73
C GLU A 37 14.12 -19.41 11.70
N GLY A 38 13.15 -20.22 11.24
CA GLY A 38 12.52 -21.28 12.04
C GLY A 38 11.68 -20.74 13.20
N GLU A 39 11.39 -19.44 13.21
CA GLU A 39 10.67 -18.75 14.27
C GLU A 39 9.37 -18.16 13.73
N ALA A 40 8.27 -18.34 14.47
CA ALA A 40 6.99 -17.75 14.09
C ALA A 40 7.11 -16.22 14.06
N VAL A 41 6.42 -15.58 13.10
CA VAL A 41 6.39 -14.11 13.01
C VAL A 41 5.88 -13.52 14.34
N GLN A 42 6.79 -12.95 15.13
CA GLN A 42 6.43 -12.23 16.35
C GLN A 42 6.18 -10.75 16.00
N LEU A 43 4.93 -10.40 15.71
CA LEU A 43 4.54 -9.01 15.54
C LEU A 43 4.30 -8.37 16.91
N GLY A 44 5.20 -7.47 17.31
CA GLY A 44 5.00 -6.64 18.50
C GLY A 44 4.07 -5.45 18.21
N THR A 45 3.50 -4.88 19.28
CA THR A 45 2.72 -3.63 19.20
C THR A 45 3.51 -2.50 18.53
N SER A 46 4.82 -2.46 18.77
CA SER A 46 5.73 -1.48 18.16
C SER A 46 5.88 -1.67 16.65
N ASP A 47 5.81 -2.90 16.13
CA ASP A 47 5.93 -3.16 14.69
C ASP A 47 4.66 -2.77 13.95
N GLY A 48 3.49 -3.06 14.53
CA GLY A 48 2.21 -2.58 14.01
C GLY A 48 2.16 -1.05 13.93
N LEU A 49 2.69 -0.37 14.95
CA LEU A 49 2.80 1.09 14.96
C LEU A 49 3.76 1.61 13.86
N LYS A 50 4.93 0.98 13.69
CA LYS A 50 5.88 1.36 12.62
C LYS A 50 5.25 1.22 11.23
N VAL A 51 4.56 0.11 10.97
CA VAL A 51 3.86 -0.13 9.71
C VAL A 51 2.77 0.92 9.51
N GLY A 52 1.96 1.20 10.53
CA GLY A 52 0.92 2.22 10.49
C GLY A 52 1.47 3.61 10.17
N ILE A 53 2.56 4.03 10.84
CA ILE A 53 3.23 5.31 10.56
C ILE A 53 3.77 5.34 9.14
N GLY A 54 4.34 4.24 8.64
CA GLY A 54 4.80 4.12 7.26
C GLY A 54 3.68 4.34 6.25
N VAL A 55 2.54 3.67 6.44
CA VAL A 55 1.34 3.86 5.59
C VAL A 55 0.83 5.30 5.68
N LEU A 56 0.75 5.88 6.88
CA LEU A 56 0.35 7.28 7.06
C LEU A 56 1.31 8.26 6.35
N GLY A 57 2.61 7.99 6.38
CA GLY A 57 3.62 8.75 5.65
C GLY A 57 3.40 8.72 4.13
N LEU A 58 3.12 7.53 3.59
CA LEU A 58 2.79 7.36 2.17
C LEU A 58 1.51 8.12 1.78
N LEU A 59 0.45 8.01 2.59
CA LEU A 59 -0.80 8.73 2.35
C LEU A 59 -0.59 10.25 2.39
N ARG A 60 0.22 10.75 3.34
CA ARG A 60 0.59 12.15 3.42
C ARG A 60 1.34 12.61 2.16
N GLN A 61 2.30 11.82 1.69
CA GLN A 61 3.06 12.12 0.47
C GLN A 61 2.13 12.20 -0.74
N ILE A 62 1.20 11.25 -0.88
CA ILE A 62 0.22 11.27 -1.97
C ILE A 62 -0.68 12.51 -1.88
N GLY A 63 -1.13 12.89 -0.68
CA GLY A 63 -1.93 14.10 -0.47
C GLY A 63 -1.20 15.41 -0.79
N GLN A 64 0.13 15.41 -0.79
CA GLN A 64 0.95 16.54 -1.23
C GLN A 64 1.12 16.60 -2.76
N ILE A 65 0.80 15.51 -3.48
CA ILE A 65 0.78 15.47 -4.95
C ILE A 65 -0.53 16.12 -5.41
N GLY A 66 -0.56 17.45 -5.42
CA GLY A 66 -1.63 18.24 -6.02
C GLY A 66 -1.44 18.43 -7.53
N PRO A 67 -2.49 18.80 -8.29
CA PRO A 67 -2.32 19.19 -9.68
C PRO A 67 -1.30 20.33 -9.72
N ARG A 68 -0.25 20.18 -10.56
CA ARG A 68 0.69 21.28 -10.84
C ARG A 68 -0.15 22.46 -11.27
N GLY A 69 -0.28 23.45 -10.38
CA GLY A 69 -0.81 24.75 -10.74
C GLY A 69 0.02 25.29 -11.89
N GLU A 70 -0.67 25.65 -12.96
CA GLU A 70 -0.16 26.59 -13.93
C GLU A 70 0.30 27.84 -13.15
N GLN A 71 1.61 28.05 -13.12
CA GLN A 71 2.23 29.34 -12.86
C GLN A 71 3.10 29.69 -14.05
#